data_AF-A0A8J6XLF8-F1
#
_entry.id   AF-A0A8J6XLF8-F1
#
_cell.length_a   1.000
_cell.length_b   1.000
_cell.length_c   1.000
_cell.angle_alpha   90.00
_cell.angle_beta   90.00
_cell.angle_gamma   90.00
#
_symmetry.space_group_name_H-M   'P 1'
#
loop_
_entity.id
_entity.type
_entity.pdbx_description
1 polymer ?
#
loop_
_entity_poly.entity_id
_entity_poly.type
_entity_poly.pdbx_seq_one_letter_code
_entity_poly.pdbx_strand_id
1 'polypeptide(L)'
;MTEKYVLREAAKPFLTDTVYRRQKHPYVAPPPGQRLNESFNELIQDTMRGSVMASVPLYDQAKVIALLDKLPEMDNNQHIFLDIVLMKLLSTCFLHERFGLTVK
;
A
#
# COMPACT_ATOMS: atom_id res chain seq x y z
N MET A 1 -17.44 -18.24 -4.83
CA MET A 1 -18.02 -17.09 -5.56
C MET A 1 -17.09 -16.77 -6.71
N THR A 2 -17.55 -16.78 -7.96
CA THR A 2 -16.71 -16.50 -9.14
C THR A 2 -16.90 -15.05 -9.53
N GLU A 3 -15.84 -14.24 -9.48
CA GLU A 3 -15.94 -12.82 -9.81
C GLU A 3 -16.27 -12.64 -11.29
N LYS A 4 -17.07 -11.61 -11.60
CA LYS A 4 -17.45 -11.21 -12.97
C LYS A 4 -18.14 -12.34 -13.76
N TYR A 5 -18.98 -13.15 -13.11
CA TYR A 5 -19.63 -14.32 -13.71
C TYR A 5 -20.31 -14.05 -15.07
N VAL A 6 -21.17 -13.02 -15.16
CA VAL A 6 -21.88 -12.67 -16.41
C VAL A 6 -20.93 -12.37 -17.57
N LEU A 7 -19.84 -11.63 -17.31
CA LEU A 7 -18.82 -11.32 -18.31
C LEU A 7 -18.08 -12.59 -18.77
N ARG A 8 -17.82 -13.53 -17.86
CA ARG A 8 -17.13 -14.79 -18.19
C ARG A 8 -17.99 -15.70 -19.07
N GLU A 9 -19.29 -15.83 -18.79
CA GLU A 9 -20.20 -16.63 -19.62
C GLU A 9 -20.37 -16.01 -21.02
N ALA A 10 -20.52 -14.68 -21.11
CA ALA A 10 -20.61 -14.00 -22.40
C ALA A 10 -19.34 -14.16 -23.26
N ALA A 11 -18.16 -14.19 -22.62
CA ALA A 11 -16.88 -14.36 -23.31
C ALA A 11 -16.47 -15.82 -23.50
N LYS A 12 -17.22 -16.80 -22.99
CA LYS A 12 -16.87 -18.23 -22.96
C LYS A 12 -16.43 -18.82 -24.31
N PRO A 13 -17.04 -18.48 -25.47
CA PRO A 13 -16.57 -18.97 -26.76
C PRO A 13 -15.14 -18.51 -27.14
N PHE A 14 -14.63 -17.46 -26.49
CA PHE A 14 -13.34 -16.83 -26.80
C PHE A 14 -12.27 -17.06 -25.72
N LEU A 15 -12.63 -17.70 -24.60
CA LEU A 15 -11.72 -17.95 -23.48
C LEU A 15 -11.29 -19.42 -23.47
N THR A 16 -10.01 -19.66 -23.16
CA THR A 16 -9.58 -21.02 -22.79
C THR A 16 -10.18 -21.40 -21.43
N ASP A 17 -10.37 -22.70 -21.20
CA ASP A 17 -10.87 -23.20 -19.91
C ASP A 17 -10.00 -22.74 -18.73
N THR A 18 -8.68 -22.64 -18.94
CA THR A 18 -7.73 -22.09 -17.97
C THR A 18 -8.09 -20.67 -17.56
N VAL A 19 -8.30 -19.75 -18.51
CA VAL A 19 -8.63 -18.34 -18.20
C VAL A 19 -10.04 -18.23 -17.62
N TYR A 20 -10.97 -19.02 -18.13
CA TYR A 20 -12.36 -19.06 -17.67
C TYR A 20 -12.46 -19.45 -16.19
N ARG A 21 -11.68 -20.45 -15.73
CA ARG A 21 -11.69 -20.95 -14.34
C ARG A 21 -10.72 -20.23 -13.41
N ARG A 22 -9.74 -19.51 -13.93
CA ARG A 22 -8.72 -18.82 -13.11
C ARG A 22 -9.38 -17.83 -12.15
N GLN A 23 -9.06 -17.96 -10.86
CA GLN A 23 -9.41 -16.97 -9.85
C GLN A 23 -8.77 -15.63 -10.21
N LYS A 24 -9.55 -14.53 -10.08
CA LYS A 24 -9.00 -13.21 -10.38
C LYS A 24 -8.01 -12.83 -9.27
N HIS A 25 -6.72 -12.88 -9.59
CA HIS A 25 -5.72 -12.24 -8.74
C HIS A 25 -5.78 -10.72 -8.97
N PRO A 26 -5.88 -9.91 -7.90
CA PRO A 26 -5.73 -8.46 -8.00
C PRO A 26 -4.41 -8.11 -8.70
N TYR A 27 -4.47 -7.19 -9.66
CA TYR A 27 -3.25 -6.59 -10.19
C TYR A 27 -2.79 -5.56 -9.16
N VAL A 28 -1.80 -5.95 -8.35
CA VAL A 28 -1.16 -5.09 -7.37
C VAL A 28 0.25 -4.77 -7.85
N ALA A 29 0.70 -3.54 -7.59
CA ALA A 29 2.10 -3.21 -7.80
C ALA A 29 2.99 -4.15 -6.96
N PRO A 30 4.18 -4.50 -7.42
CA PRO A 30 5.11 -5.28 -6.61
C PRO A 30 5.37 -4.54 -5.29
N PRO A 31 5.41 -5.28 -4.16
CA PRO A 31 5.61 -4.72 -2.83
C PRO A 31 6.98 -4.02 -2.75
N PRO A 32 7.04 -2.70 -2.54
CA PRO A 32 8.31 -1.98 -2.48
C PRO A 32 9.15 -2.34 -1.23
N GLY A 33 8.52 -2.89 -0.18
CA GLY A 33 9.19 -3.25 1.07
C GLY A 33 10.22 -4.37 0.95
N GLN A 34 10.26 -5.09 -0.18
CA GLN A 34 11.30 -6.10 -0.45
C GLN A 34 12.70 -5.50 -0.65
N ARG A 35 12.82 -4.19 -0.84
CA ARG A 35 14.09 -3.52 -1.14
C ARG A 35 14.31 -2.32 -0.22
N LEU A 36 14.70 -2.63 1.01
CA LEU A 36 14.89 -1.64 2.09
C LEU A 36 15.95 -0.57 1.79
N ASN A 37 16.87 -0.79 0.83
CA ASN A 37 17.94 0.17 0.49
C ASN A 37 17.64 0.95 -0.81
N GLU A 38 16.37 1.07 -1.21
CA GLU A 38 15.98 1.81 -2.40
C GLU A 38 15.31 3.15 -2.07
N SER A 39 15.35 4.06 -3.04
CA SER A 39 14.78 5.42 -3.00
C SER A 39 13.36 5.53 -2.41
N PHE A 40 12.54 4.48 -2.55
CA PHE A 40 11.20 4.48 -1.97
C PHE A 40 11.22 4.35 -0.44
N ASN A 41 12.12 3.55 0.14
CA ASN A 41 12.26 3.48 1.59
C ASN A 41 12.80 4.80 2.13
N GLU A 42 13.80 5.40 1.48
CA GLU A 42 14.29 6.74 1.85
C GLU A 42 13.16 7.76 1.88
N LEU A 43 12.32 7.81 0.84
CA LEU A 43 11.15 8.68 0.80
C LEU A 43 10.18 8.43 1.97
N ILE A 44 9.93 7.16 2.32
CA ILE A 44 9.10 6.80 3.47
C ILE A 44 9.72 7.30 4.78
N GLN A 45 11.01 7.00 5.00
CA GLN A 45 11.71 7.38 6.24
C GLN A 45 11.73 8.90 6.40
N ASP A 46 12.13 9.63 5.36
CA ASP A 46 12.25 11.09 5.39
C ASP A 46 10.88 11.75 5.61
N THR A 47 9.86 11.33 4.88
CA THR A 47 8.54 11.95 4.96
C THR A 47 7.86 11.68 6.30
N MET A 48 7.91 10.43 6.78
CA MET A 48 7.15 10.02 7.98
C MET A 48 7.86 10.38 9.30
N ARG A 49 9.19 10.50 9.29
CA ARG A 49 9.95 11.04 10.43
C ARG A 49 10.03 12.57 10.40
N GLY A 50 9.74 13.19 9.26
CA GLY A 50 9.75 14.64 9.08
C GLY A 50 8.54 15.37 9.67
N SER A 51 8.53 16.69 9.48
CA SER A 51 7.49 17.59 10.02
C SER A 51 6.11 17.40 9.40
N VAL A 52 6.03 16.93 8.15
CA VAL A 52 4.75 16.73 7.45
C VAL A 52 3.88 15.70 8.17
N MET A 53 4.45 14.56 8.61
CA MET A 53 3.69 13.57 9.37
C MET A 53 3.27 14.12 10.75
N ALA A 54 4.14 14.93 11.39
CA ALA A 54 3.82 15.57 12.66
C ALA A 54 2.62 16.52 12.56
N SER A 55 2.41 17.15 11.39
CA SER A 55 1.31 18.08 11.15
C SER A 55 0.02 17.40 10.68
N VAL A 56 0.05 16.13 10.28
CA VAL A 56 -1.14 15.38 9.87
C VAL A 56 -2.01 15.08 11.11
N PRO A 57 -3.23 15.64 11.21
CA PRO A 57 -4.06 15.52 12.42
C PRO A 57 -4.78 14.17 12.58
N LEU A 58 -4.40 13.17 11.77
CA LEU A 58 -5.04 11.85 11.70
C LEU A 58 -4.19 10.75 12.35
N TYR A 59 -2.89 10.98 12.55
CA TYR A 59 -1.95 9.95 12.96
C TYR A 59 -1.09 10.40 14.15
N ASP A 60 -0.69 9.42 14.95
CA ASP A 60 0.29 9.59 16.03
C ASP A 60 1.67 9.31 15.46
N GLN A 61 2.46 10.37 15.25
CA GLN A 61 3.79 10.25 14.65
C GLN A 61 4.71 9.32 15.44
N ALA A 62 4.64 9.32 16.78
CA ALA A 62 5.51 8.47 17.59
C ALA A 62 5.24 6.98 17.33
N LYS A 63 3.97 6.61 17.13
CA LYS A 63 3.59 5.23 16.74
C LYS A 63 4.01 4.88 15.32
N VAL A 64 3.97 5.84 14.39
CA VAL A 64 4.48 5.64 13.03
C VAL A 64 5.98 5.40 13.04
N ILE A 65 6.74 6.22 13.78
CA ILE A 65 8.19 6.05 13.94
C ILE A 65 8.51 4.67 14.54
N ALA A 66 7.80 4.27 15.61
CA ALA A 66 7.99 2.96 16.23
C ALA A 66 7.65 1.79 15.29
N LEU A 67 6.72 1.97 14.33
CA LEU A 67 6.46 1.00 13.28
C LEU A 67 7.63 0.93 12.29
N LEU A 68 8.17 2.08 11.87
CA LEU A 68 9.32 2.15 10.95
C LEU A 68 10.58 1.51 11.55
N ASP A 69 10.83 1.73 12.84
CA ASP A 69 11.98 1.16 13.54
C ASP A 69 11.93 -0.38 13.60
N LYS A 70 10.72 -0.97 13.56
CA LYS A 70 10.52 -2.43 13.56
C LYS A 70 10.59 -3.05 12.17
N LEU A 71 10.52 -2.27 11.09
CA LEU A 71 10.52 -2.82 9.73
C LEU A 71 11.72 -3.74 9.44
N PRO A 72 12.96 -3.45 9.85
CA PRO A 72 14.10 -4.32 9.55
C PRO A 72 14.02 -5.71 10.20
N GLU A 73 13.20 -5.87 11.24
CA GLU A 73 13.06 -7.12 12.00
C GLU A 73 11.92 -8.02 11.48
N MET A 74 11.15 -7.54 10.50
CA MET A 74 9.95 -8.22 10.02
C MET A 74 10.23 -9.24 8.93
N ASP A 75 9.37 -10.25 8.83
CA ASP A 75 9.42 -11.21 7.74
C ASP A 75 8.79 -10.65 6.44
N ASN A 76 9.04 -11.32 5.32
CA ASN A 76 8.54 -10.89 4.01
C ASN A 76 7.00 -10.77 3.95
N ASN A 77 6.25 -11.62 4.64
CA ASN A 77 4.80 -11.57 4.62
C ASN A 77 4.28 -10.34 5.39
N GLN A 78 4.94 -10.02 6.51
CA GLN A 78 4.67 -8.81 7.29
C GLN A 78 4.98 -7.55 6.48
N HIS A 79 6.11 -7.52 5.75
CA HIS A 79 6.45 -6.42 4.84
C HIS A 79 5.37 -6.20 3.78
N ILE A 80 4.96 -7.26 3.07
CA ILE A 80 3.94 -7.18 2.01
C ILE A 80 2.62 -6.60 2.55
N PHE A 81 2.23 -7.02 3.76
CA PHE A 81 1.01 -6.51 4.39
C PHE A 81 1.12 -5.02 4.76
N LEU A 82 2.27 -4.62 5.29
CA LEU A 82 2.51 -3.24 5.74
C LEU A 82 2.74 -2.26 4.59
N ASP A 83 3.20 -2.70 3.42
CA ASP A 83 3.42 -1.82 2.27
C ASP A 83 2.16 -1.01 1.91
N ILE A 84 0.98 -1.64 1.98
CA ILE A 84 -0.29 -0.96 1.74
C ILE A 84 -0.56 0.13 2.78
N VAL A 85 -0.18 -0.11 4.04
CA VAL A 85 -0.34 0.84 5.14
C VAL A 85 0.63 2.01 4.97
N LEU A 86 1.90 1.72 4.70
CA LEU A 86 2.93 2.73 4.47
C LEU A 86 2.60 3.61 3.26
N MET A 87 2.11 3.01 2.16
CA MET A 87 1.63 3.77 1.00
C MET A 87 0.48 4.71 1.32
N LYS A 88 -0.46 4.30 2.19
CA LYS A 88 -1.58 5.15 2.61
C LYS A 88 -1.12 6.30 3.52
N LEU A 89 -0.21 6.02 4.45
CA LEU A 89 0.40 7.04 5.30
C LEU A 89 1.12 8.09 4.46
N LEU A 90 1.97 7.66 3.52
CA LEU A 90 2.71 8.53 2.63
C LEU A 90 1.77 9.37 1.75
N SER A 91 0.73 8.75 1.19
CA SER A 91 -0.29 9.47 0.43
C SER A 91 -0.99 10.53 1.28
N THR A 92 -1.28 10.23 2.54
CA THR A 92 -1.91 11.19 3.45
C THR A 92 -1.01 12.38 3.73
N CYS A 93 0.31 12.17 3.92
CA CYS A 93 1.28 13.25 4.04
C CYS A 93 1.23 14.18 2.83
N PHE A 94 1.28 13.63 1.61
CA PHE A 94 1.22 14.45 0.38
C PHE A 94 -0.12 15.17 0.21
N LEU A 95 -1.23 14.54 0.58
CA LEU A 95 -2.54 15.18 0.53
C LEU A 95 -2.63 16.31 1.58
N HIS A 96 -2.10 16.10 2.78
CA HIS A 96 -2.07 17.12 3.82
C HIS A 96 -1.19 18.31 3.42
N GLU A 97 0.02 18.07 2.92
CA GLU A 97 0.93 19.11 2.47
C GLU A 97 0.33 19.92 1.31
N ARG A 98 -0.32 19.25 0.36
CA ARG A 98 -0.89 19.91 -0.83
C ARG A 98 -2.20 20.65 -0.56
N PHE A 99 -3.04 20.13 0.33
CA PHE A 99 -4.41 20.61 0.50
C PHE A 99 -4.71 21.18 1.89
N GLY A 100 -3.76 21.16 2.82
CA GLY A 100 -3.94 21.71 4.17
C GLY A 100 -5.05 21.00 4.96
N LEU A 101 -5.05 19.66 4.94
CA LEU A 101 -6.11 18.88 5.58
C LEU A 101 -6.21 19.19 7.08
N THR A 102 -7.41 19.55 7.55
CA THR A 102 -7.74 19.85 8.95
C THR A 102 -8.87 18.95 9.43
N VAL A 103 -8.89 18.63 10.73
CA VAL A 103 -10.02 17.96 11.37
C VAL A 103 -10.99 19.04 11.87
N LYS A 104 -12.28 18.87 11.58
CA LYS A 104 -13.34 19.75 12.07
C LYS A 104 -13.72 19.40 13.51
#